data_AF-A0A2U3QJY3-F1
#
_entry.id   AF-A0A2U3QJY3-F1
#
_cell.length_a   1.000
_cell.length_b   1.000
_cell.length_c   1.000
_cell.angle_alpha   90.00
_cell.angle_beta   90.00
_cell.angle_gamma   90.00
#
_symmetry.space_group_name_H-M   'P 1'
#
loop_
_entity.id
_entity.type
_entity.pdbx_description
1 polymer ?
#
loop_
_entity_poly.entity_id
_entity_poly.type
_entity_poly.pdbx_seq_one_letter_code
_entity_poly.pdbx_strand_id
1 'polypeptide(L)'
;MACDPAPCVMACPTGAYSQRKGGGVVVKKKLCIRCGACAKACPVDAIYLDATGEPFVCIHCGRCVPYCPHDCLEQVEFSRGAAPVGKEAAAAGEVEL
;
A
#
# COMPACT_ATOMS: atom_id res chain seq x y z
N MET A 1 0.51 -2.80 5.27
CA MET A 1 0.12 -3.26 3.91
C MET A 1 0.40 -2.14 2.91
N ALA A 2 1.69 -1.82 2.66
CA ALA A 2 2.11 -0.72 1.78
C ALA A 2 3.64 -0.78 1.61
N CYS A 3 4.16 -1.84 0.99
CA CYS A 3 5.61 -2.04 0.85
C CYS A 3 6.29 -0.88 0.10
N ASP A 4 7.53 -0.54 0.48
CA ASP A 4 8.46 0.33 -0.25
C ASP A 4 9.88 -0.23 -0.04
N PRO A 5 10.50 -0.92 -1.02
CA PRO A 5 9.99 -1.20 -2.37
C PRO A 5 8.91 -2.29 -2.39
N ALA A 6 7.96 -2.21 -3.32
CA ALA A 6 6.89 -3.20 -3.47
C ALA A 6 7.28 -4.38 -4.37
N PRO A 7 7.32 -5.63 -3.85
CA PRO A 7 7.64 -6.82 -4.64
C PRO A 7 6.70 -7.06 -5.83
N CYS A 8 5.42 -6.71 -5.70
CA CYS A 8 4.45 -6.86 -6.78
C CYS A 8 4.69 -5.91 -7.96
N VAL A 9 5.38 -4.78 -7.76
CA VAL A 9 5.83 -3.89 -8.84
C VAL A 9 6.95 -4.57 -9.63
N MET A 10 7.94 -5.14 -8.93
CA MET A 10 9.07 -5.84 -9.55
C MET A 10 8.63 -7.12 -10.27
N ALA A 11 7.64 -7.83 -9.72
CA ALA A 11 7.14 -9.07 -10.30
C ALA A 11 6.20 -8.88 -11.50
N CYS A 12 5.70 -7.66 -11.76
CA CYS A 12 4.72 -7.44 -12.82
C CYS A 12 5.39 -7.32 -14.20
N PRO A 13 5.21 -8.28 -15.12
CA PRO A 13 5.91 -8.27 -16.40
C PRO A 13 5.40 -7.18 -17.37
N THR A 14 4.20 -6.65 -17.14
CA THR A 14 3.55 -5.67 -18.03
C THR A 14 3.60 -4.23 -17.51
N GLY A 15 4.19 -4.01 -16.33
CA GLY A 15 4.17 -2.69 -15.69
C GLY A 15 2.78 -2.21 -15.26
N ALA A 16 1.83 -3.13 -15.04
CA ALA A 16 0.49 -2.80 -14.54
C ALA A 16 0.53 -2.24 -13.10
N TYR A 17 1.58 -2.52 -12.33
CA TYR A 17 1.77 -1.99 -10.98
C TYR A 17 2.84 -0.89 -10.97
N SER A 18 2.60 0.18 -10.21
CA SER A 18 3.59 1.24 -9.96
C SER A 18 3.63 1.61 -8.47
N GLN A 19 4.83 1.83 -7.94
CA GLN A 19 5.07 2.23 -6.56
C GLN A 19 4.43 3.59 -6.25
N ARG A 20 3.70 3.71 -5.13
CA ARG A 20 3.25 5.00 -4.59
C ARG A 20 4.34 5.63 -3.73
N LYS A 21 4.34 6.97 -3.68
CA LYS A 21 5.12 7.73 -2.68
C LYS A 21 4.58 7.38 -1.29
N GLY A 22 5.46 7.00 -0.36
CA GLY A 22 5.07 6.60 1.00
C GLY A 22 4.67 5.13 1.15
N GLY A 23 4.81 4.32 0.11
CA GLY A 23 4.52 2.89 0.15
C GLY A 23 3.19 2.49 -0.51
N GLY A 24 3.09 1.21 -0.86
CA GLY A 24 1.94 0.67 -1.59
C GLY A 24 1.99 0.94 -3.09
N VAL A 25 0.89 0.67 -3.79
CA VAL A 25 0.88 0.58 -5.26
C VAL A 25 -0.35 1.22 -5.91
N VAL A 26 -0.19 1.62 -7.18
CA VAL A 26 -1.29 1.95 -8.11
C VAL A 26 -1.37 0.86 -9.17
N VAL A 27 -2.58 0.49 -9.56
CA VAL A 27 -2.84 -0.54 -10.56
C VAL A 27 -3.43 0.06 -11.84
N LYS A 28 -2.75 -0.12 -12.97
CA LYS A 28 -3.21 0.20 -14.31
C LYS A 28 -3.90 -1.02 -14.92
N LYS A 29 -5.19 -1.20 -14.63
CA LYS A 29 -5.97 -2.39 -15.03
C LYS A 29 -5.88 -2.72 -16.52
N LYS A 30 -5.80 -1.70 -17.39
CA LYS A 30 -5.66 -1.87 -18.85
C LYS A 30 -4.40 -2.63 -19.29
N LEU A 31 -3.35 -2.65 -18.47
CA LEU A 31 -2.10 -3.38 -18.75
C LEU A 31 -2.07 -4.76 -18.08
N CYS A 32 -3.07 -5.10 -17.27
CA CYS A 32 -3.09 -6.36 -16.53
C CYS A 32 -3.48 -7.52 -17.45
N ILE A 33 -2.58 -8.49 -17.58
CA ILE A 33 -2.82 -9.74 -18.32
C ILE A 33 -3.28 -10.89 -17.41
N ARG A 34 -3.63 -10.60 -16.15
CA ARG A 34 -4.18 -11.56 -15.18
C ARG A 34 -3.29 -12.79 -14.91
N CYS A 35 -1.96 -12.60 -14.97
CA CYS A 35 -0.99 -13.69 -14.78
C CYS A 35 -0.77 -14.11 -13.32
N GLY A 36 -1.27 -13.34 -12.34
CA GLY A 36 -1.17 -13.67 -10.91
C GLY A 36 0.21 -13.52 -10.27
N ALA A 37 1.23 -13.04 -10.99
CA ALA A 37 2.58 -12.86 -10.44
C ALA A 37 2.62 -11.91 -9.23
N CYS A 38 1.79 -10.86 -9.24
CA CYS A 38 1.67 -9.92 -8.13
C CYS A 38 1.18 -10.57 -6.83
N ALA A 39 0.21 -11.50 -6.92
CA ALA A 39 -0.30 -12.25 -5.78
C ALA A 39 0.80 -13.13 -5.17
N LYS A 40 1.49 -13.91 -6.01
CA LYS A 40 2.61 -14.77 -5.57
C LYS A 40 3.77 -14.02 -4.95
N ALA A 41 4.03 -12.79 -5.42
CA ALA A 41 5.11 -11.96 -4.90
C ALA A 41 4.76 -11.24 -3.59
N CYS A 42 3.49 -11.25 -3.16
CA CYS A 42 3.07 -10.50 -1.99
C CYS A 42 3.49 -11.25 -0.70
N PRO A 43 4.40 -10.68 0.13
CA PRO A 43 4.90 -11.39 1.32
C PRO A 43 3.89 -11.49 2.46
N VAL A 44 2.73 -10.86 2.32
CA VAL A 44 1.68 -10.76 3.35
C VAL A 44 0.30 -11.13 2.80
N ASP A 45 0.26 -11.79 1.64
CA ASP A 45 -0.98 -12.28 0.99
C ASP A 45 -2.07 -11.21 0.83
N ALA A 46 -1.65 -9.96 0.67
CA ALA A 46 -2.52 -8.79 0.55
C ALA A 46 -3.13 -8.59 -0.84
N ILE A 47 -2.77 -9.43 -1.81
CA ILE A 47 -3.26 -9.38 -3.19
C ILE A 47 -3.95 -10.71 -3.49
N TYR A 48 -5.25 -10.67 -3.75
CA TYR A 48 -6.03 -11.84 -4.16
C TYR A 48 -6.56 -11.68 -5.58
N LEU A 49 -6.80 -12.79 -6.27
CA LEU A 49 -7.40 -12.79 -7.59
C LEU A 49 -8.86 -13.23 -7.47
N ASP A 50 -9.75 -12.54 -8.17
CA ASP A 50 -11.15 -12.99 -8.29
C ASP A 50 -11.29 -14.18 -9.27
N ALA A 51 -12.53 -14.64 -9.47
CA ALA A 51 -12.83 -15.75 -10.38
C ALA A 51 -12.46 -15.48 -11.85
N THR A 52 -12.27 -14.22 -12.24
CA THR A 52 -11.86 -13.82 -13.59
C THR A 52 -10.35 -13.62 -13.72
N GLY A 53 -9.61 -13.76 -12.63
CA GLY A 53 -8.18 -13.48 -12.53
C GLY A 53 -7.86 -12.00 -12.31
N GLU A 54 -8.85 -11.14 -12.03
CA GLU A 54 -8.63 -9.73 -11.74
C GLU A 54 -8.05 -9.57 -10.33
N PRO A 55 -6.91 -8.88 -10.17
CA PRO A 55 -6.31 -8.71 -8.86
C PRO A 55 -7.02 -7.62 -8.05
N PHE A 56 -7.36 -7.95 -6.82
CA PHE A 56 -7.75 -7.00 -5.79
C PHE A 56 -6.57 -6.69 -4.89
N VAL A 57 -6.37 -5.40 -4.62
CA VAL A 57 -5.32 -4.89 -3.74
C VAL A 57 -5.82 -3.63 -3.05
N CYS A 58 -5.37 -3.36 -1.82
CA CYS A 58 -5.67 -2.11 -1.14
C CYS A 58 -5.19 -0.90 -1.97
N ILE A 59 -6.09 0.05 -2.23
CA ILE A 59 -5.81 1.30 -2.96
C ILE A 59 -5.58 2.50 -2.03
N HIS A 60 -5.44 2.25 -0.73
CA HIS A 60 -5.28 3.28 0.30
C HIS A 60 -6.43 4.30 0.35
N CYS A 61 -7.67 3.88 0.07
CA CYS A 61 -8.83 4.78 0.05
C CYS A 61 -9.39 5.13 1.43
N GLY A 62 -8.95 4.45 2.50
CA GLY A 62 -9.32 4.83 3.86
C GLY A 62 -10.66 4.41 4.38
N ARG A 63 -11.51 3.82 3.53
CA ARG A 63 -12.88 3.51 3.90
C ARG A 63 -13.01 2.57 5.11
N CYS A 64 -11.96 1.82 5.44
CA CYS A 64 -11.90 0.98 6.63
C CYS A 64 -11.81 1.77 7.94
N VAL A 65 -11.19 2.96 7.96
CA VAL A 65 -11.00 3.77 9.16
C VAL A 65 -12.34 4.18 9.79
N PRO A 66 -13.22 4.94 9.11
CA PRO A 66 -14.49 5.36 9.71
C PRO A 66 -15.48 4.20 9.89
N TYR A 67 -15.21 3.03 9.32
CA TYR A 67 -16.08 1.87 9.41
C TYR A 67 -15.70 0.95 10.58
N CYS A 68 -14.51 1.11 11.17
CA CYS A 68 -14.08 0.30 12.29
C CYS A 68 -14.78 0.77 13.58
N PRO A 69 -15.69 -0.01 14.18
CA PRO A 69 -16.40 0.40 15.40
C PRO A 69 -15.51 0.37 16.66
N HIS A 70 -14.30 -0.17 16.54
CA HIS A 70 -13.32 -0.31 17.62
C HIS A 70 -12.15 0.66 17.48
N ASP A 71 -12.19 1.55 16.48
CA ASP A 71 -11.18 2.58 16.26
C ASP A 71 -9.74 2.02 16.17
N CYS A 72 -9.58 0.81 15.61
CA CYS A 72 -8.29 0.13 15.55
C CYS A 72 -7.38 0.61 14.41
N LEU A 73 -7.87 1.49 13.54
CA LEU A 73 -7.21 1.86 12.30
C LEU A 73 -7.12 3.37 12.19
N GLU A 74 -5.94 3.87 11.82
CA GLU A 74 -5.71 5.26 11.48
C GLU A 74 -5.15 5.36 10.05
N GLN A 75 -5.52 6.42 9.33
CA GLN A 75 -4.89 6.77 8.07
C GLN A 75 -4.00 7.99 8.24
N VAL A 76 -2.70 7.78 8.06
CA VAL A 76 -1.69 8.83 8.10
C VAL A 76 -1.11 9.06 6.70
N GLU A 77 -1.01 10.32 6.29
CA GLU A 77 -0.35 10.71 5.05
C GLU A 77 1.17 10.73 5.28
N PHE A 78 1.87 9.67 4.86
CA PHE A 78 3.31 9.59 5.01
C PHE A 78 4.02 10.28 3.84
N SER A 79 4.34 11.56 4.02
CA SER A 79 5.25 12.26 3.10
C SER A 79 6.67 12.19 3.66
N ARG A 80 7.58 11.52 2.93
CA ARG A 80 9.02 11.56 3.24
C ARG A 80 9.45 13.02 3.45
N GLY A 81 9.78 13.39 4.69
CA GLY A 81 10.23 14.73 5.07
C GLY A 81 9.21 15.65 5.75
N ALA A 82 7.96 15.23 5.98
CA ALA A 82 7.04 15.97 6.86
C ALA A 82 6.51 15.04 7.96
N ALA A 83 6.45 15.57 9.19
CA ALA A 83 5.87 14.88 10.33
C ALA A 83 4.41 14.47 10.04
N PRO A 84 3.94 13.33 10.57
CA PRO A 84 2.54 12.92 10.42
C PRO A 84 1.62 14.00 11.00
N VAL A 85 0.68 14.50 10.21
CA VAL A 85 -0.38 15.41 10.70
C VAL A 85 -1.42 14.55 11.40
N GLY A 86 -1.27 14.44 12.73
CA GLY A 86 -2.16 13.71 13.65
C GLY A 86 -1.86 14.10 15.10
N LYS A 87 -2.85 14.08 15.98
CA LYS A 87 -2.74 14.54 17.38
C LYS A 87 -1.98 13.53 18.26
N GLU A 88 -0.71 13.30 17.98
CA GLU A 88 0.22 12.70 18.94
C GLU A 88 1.65 13.06 18.50
N ALA A 89 2.12 14.20 19.01
CA ALA A 89 3.52 14.55 18.99
C ALA A 89 4.24 13.63 20.00
N ALA A 90 4.63 12.42 19.57
CA ALA A 90 5.60 11.63 20.30
C ALA A 90 6.99 12.19 20.01
N ALA A 91 7.57 12.84 21.01
CA ALA A 91 8.93 13.37 21.00
C ALA A 91 9.94 12.29 20.60
N ALA A 92 10.69 12.53 19.53
CA ALA A 92 11.95 11.84 19.27
C ALA A 92 13.07 12.85 19.49
N GLY A 93 13.91 12.55 20.49
CA GLY A 93 14.94 13.43 21.02
C GLY A 93 15.96 13.89 19.99
N GLU A 94 16.36 15.14 20.18
CA GLU A 94 17.70 15.66 20.02
C GLU A 94 18.82 14.58 19.96
N VAL A 95 19.51 14.53 18.83
CA VAL A 95 20.94 14.22 18.78
C VAL A 95 21.59 15.32 17.95
N GLU A 96 22.20 16.25 18.67
CA GLU A 96 23.16 17.20 18.14
C GLU A 96 24.35 16.48 17.51
N LEU A 97 24.85 17.04 16.40
CA LEU A 97 26.29 17.12 16.14
C LEU A 97 26.59 18.43 15.41
#